data_AF-A0A1Y2M130-F1
#
_entry.id   AF-A0A1Y2M130-F1
#
_cell.length_a   1.000
_cell.length_b   1.000
_cell.length_c   1.000
_cell.angle_alpha   90.00
_cell.angle_beta   90.00
_cell.angle_gamma   90.00
#
_symmetry.space_group_name_H-M   'P 1'
#
loop_
_entity.id
_entity.type
_entity.pdbx_description
1 polymer ?
#
loop_
_entity_poly.entity_id
_entity_poly.type
_entity_poly.pdbx_seq_one_letter_code
_entity_poly.pdbx_strand_id
1 'polypeptide(L)'
;MPITDEAAALQAIAALNELSAQPEDALDAIKAIFGNGEPFVNVHELFSYYDKLYFRNLLVPRVEVIWSPRLTLCAGICELSKDPATNKFTRIRLELSTPLLQYRPRSDTINTLLHEAIHAYFFITTSWRHSRGDDGTGHGVGFQLLADAINNHGNYEVTIYHTFHEEVDSYRTHVWQCDGPCKTQPPFFGQVKRSMNRAPGKGDNWWAKHVAECGGTYTKVSEPELTKSNSKT
;
A
#
# COMPACT_ATOMS: atom_id res chain seq x y z
N MET A 1 11.32 -11.11 -24.54
CA MET A 1 10.23 -11.27 -23.56
C MET A 1 10.39 -10.20 -22.50
N PRO A 2 9.30 -9.62 -21.95
CA PRO A 2 9.41 -8.75 -20.80
C PRO A 2 10.05 -9.50 -19.63
N ILE A 3 10.86 -8.79 -18.84
CA ILE A 3 11.46 -9.32 -17.61
C ILE A 3 10.33 -9.69 -16.65
N THR A 4 10.42 -10.87 -16.01
CA THR A 4 9.49 -11.30 -14.97
C THR A 4 9.90 -10.71 -13.61
N ASP A 5 8.96 -10.63 -12.67
CA ASP A 5 9.27 -10.14 -11.31
C ASP A 5 10.37 -11.00 -10.65
N GLU A 6 10.36 -12.32 -10.85
CA GLU A 6 11.42 -13.22 -10.35
C GLU A 6 12.80 -12.85 -10.90
N ALA A 7 12.90 -12.63 -12.21
CA ALA A 7 14.15 -12.23 -12.84
C ALA A 7 14.61 -10.84 -12.37
N ALA A 8 13.68 -9.90 -12.19
CA ALA A 8 13.97 -8.58 -11.66
C ALA A 8 14.44 -8.62 -10.20
N ALA A 9 13.84 -9.49 -9.38
CA ALA A 9 14.20 -9.73 -7.99
C ALA A 9 15.62 -10.29 -7.89
N LEU A 10 15.93 -11.33 -8.67
CA LEU A 10 17.29 -11.92 -8.71
C LEU A 10 18.36 -10.90 -9.12
N GLN A 11 18.05 -9.98 -10.05
CA GLN A 11 18.97 -8.90 -10.39
C GLN A 11 19.18 -7.89 -9.25
N ALA A 12 18.12 -7.54 -8.50
CA ALA A 12 18.26 -6.67 -7.34
C ALA A 12 19.09 -7.34 -6.23
N ILE A 13 18.83 -8.62 -5.95
CA ILE A 13 19.54 -9.41 -4.93
C ILE A 13 21.02 -9.56 -5.30
N ALA A 14 21.33 -9.82 -6.57
CA ALA A 14 22.72 -9.87 -7.04
C ALA A 14 23.44 -8.54 -6.81
N ALA A 15 22.80 -7.41 -7.16
CA ALA A 15 23.36 -6.08 -6.93
C ALA A 15 23.56 -5.78 -5.43
N LEU A 16 22.62 -6.18 -4.57
CA LEU A 16 22.74 -6.02 -3.11
C LEU A 16 23.94 -6.78 -2.56
N ASN A 17 24.18 -8.01 -3.03
CA ASN A 17 25.34 -8.80 -2.60
C ASN A 17 26.67 -8.15 -3.02
N GLU A 18 26.75 -7.57 -4.21
CA GLU A 18 27.94 -6.83 -4.66
C GLU A 18 28.18 -5.57 -3.81
N LEU A 19 27.13 -4.84 -3.45
CA LEU A 19 27.19 -3.66 -2.59
C LEU A 19 27.65 -4.01 -1.17
N SER A 20 27.18 -5.14 -0.62
CA SER A 20 27.58 -5.60 0.72
C SER A 20 29.09 -5.89 0.86
N ALA A 21 29.79 -6.05 -0.26
CA ALA A 21 31.25 -6.22 -0.30
C ALA A 21 32.03 -4.89 -0.29
N GLN A 22 31.34 -3.74 -0.31
CA GLN A 22 31.92 -2.39 -0.29
C GLN A 22 31.47 -1.60 0.96
N PRO A 23 32.24 -0.59 1.42
CA PRO A 23 31.75 0.36 2.43
C PRO A 23 30.72 1.30 1.78
N GLU A 24 29.43 1.06 2.00
CA GLU A 24 28.33 1.82 1.42
C GLU A 24 27.79 2.90 2.37
N ASP A 25 27.98 4.16 1.97
CA ASP A 25 27.41 5.38 2.56
C ASP A 25 25.89 5.32 2.83
N ALA A 26 25.12 4.63 1.98
CA ALA A 26 23.67 4.49 2.14
C ALA A 26 23.29 3.66 3.37
N LEU A 27 24.00 2.56 3.63
CA LEU A 27 23.73 1.71 4.80
C LEU A 27 24.05 2.45 6.10
N ASP A 28 25.15 3.21 6.12
CA ASP A 28 25.52 4.01 7.28
C ASP A 28 24.52 5.14 7.53
N ALA A 29 24.02 5.78 6.46
CA ALA A 29 22.97 6.78 6.58
C ALA A 29 21.65 6.18 7.11
N ILE A 30 21.24 4.99 6.65
CA ILE A 30 20.07 4.27 7.16
C ILE A 30 20.23 3.97 8.66
N LYS A 31 21.39 3.45 9.07
CA LYS A 31 21.70 3.17 10.48
C LYS A 31 21.66 4.45 11.33
N ALA A 32 22.19 5.56 10.82
CA ALA A 32 22.15 6.85 11.49
C ALA A 32 20.70 7.32 11.67
N ILE A 33 19.87 7.20 10.64
CA ILE A 33 18.44 7.49 10.73
C ILE A 33 17.80 6.62 11.79
N PHE A 34 18.12 5.32 11.91
CA PHE A 34 17.50 4.43 12.90
C PHE A 34 17.95 4.73 14.34
N GLY A 35 19.18 5.18 14.52
CA GLY A 35 19.76 5.53 15.82
C GLY A 35 19.54 6.97 16.27
N ASN A 36 18.87 7.82 15.49
CA ASN A 36 18.76 9.25 15.79
C ASN A 36 17.83 9.62 16.97
N GLY A 37 17.06 8.66 17.49
CA GLY A 37 16.13 8.89 18.61
C GLY A 37 14.89 9.70 18.25
N GLU A 38 14.68 10.05 16.98
CA GLU A 38 13.50 10.79 16.53
C GLU A 38 12.26 9.88 16.51
N PRO A 39 11.10 10.38 16.95
CA PRO A 39 9.86 9.60 16.99
C PRO A 39 9.32 9.28 15.59
N PHE A 40 9.69 10.08 14.59
CA PHE A 40 9.24 9.93 13.21
C PHE A 40 10.44 9.74 12.26
N VAL A 41 10.18 9.08 11.14
CA VAL A 41 11.18 8.88 10.09
C VAL A 41 10.93 9.82 8.93
N ASN A 42 12.00 10.44 8.42
CA ASN A 42 11.91 11.18 7.16
C ASN A 42 11.84 10.18 5.99
N VAL A 43 10.63 9.90 5.52
CA VAL A 43 10.38 8.89 4.48
C VAL A 43 11.03 9.23 3.15
N HIS A 44 11.21 10.52 2.82
CA HIS A 44 11.81 10.93 1.54
C HIS A 44 13.31 10.67 1.51
N GLU A 45 13.98 10.97 2.62
CA GLU A 45 15.41 10.69 2.81
C GLU A 45 15.65 9.18 2.89
N LEU A 46 14.85 8.47 3.68
CA LEU A 46 14.96 7.02 3.79
C LEU A 46 14.73 6.33 2.43
N PHE A 47 13.76 6.81 1.65
CA PHE A 47 13.47 6.28 0.33
C PHE A 47 14.64 6.45 -0.65
N SER A 48 15.37 7.57 -0.60
CA SER A 48 16.52 7.77 -1.49
C SER A 48 17.66 6.81 -1.18
N TYR A 49 17.91 6.52 0.10
CA TYR A 49 18.88 5.51 0.51
C TYR A 49 18.45 4.10 0.15
N TYR A 50 17.17 3.76 0.30
CA TYR A 50 16.64 2.48 -0.15
C TYR A 50 16.71 2.31 -1.66
N ASP A 51 16.46 3.36 -2.45
CA ASP A 51 16.60 3.27 -3.90
C ASP A 51 18.02 2.89 -4.31
N LYS A 52 19.02 3.49 -3.66
CA LYS A 52 20.42 3.16 -3.87
C LYS A 52 20.74 1.73 -3.43
N LEU A 53 20.39 1.37 -2.19
CA LEU A 53 20.80 0.12 -1.57
C LEU A 53 20.07 -1.11 -2.13
N TYR A 54 18.75 -1.01 -2.34
CA TYR A 54 17.90 -2.16 -2.66
C TYR A 54 17.35 -2.16 -4.09
N PHE A 55 17.22 -0.99 -4.72
CA PHE A 55 16.45 -0.84 -5.96
C PHE A 55 17.26 -0.30 -7.15
N ARG A 56 18.59 -0.37 -7.06
CA ARG A 56 19.53 -0.10 -8.16
C ARG A 56 19.43 1.32 -8.72
N ASN A 57 19.03 2.29 -7.89
CA ASN A 57 18.81 3.70 -8.28
C ASN A 57 17.77 3.87 -9.40
N LEU A 58 16.73 3.01 -9.44
CA LEU A 58 15.71 3.04 -10.48
C LEU A 58 14.42 3.76 -10.07
N LEU A 59 14.19 3.97 -8.77
CA LEU A 59 12.92 4.46 -8.24
C LEU A 59 12.85 5.99 -8.20
N VAL A 60 13.84 6.68 -7.63
CA VAL A 60 13.80 8.14 -7.41
C VAL A 60 13.44 8.94 -8.67
N PRO A 61 13.90 8.59 -9.90
CA PRO A 61 13.53 9.32 -11.10
C PRO A 61 12.04 9.19 -11.51
N ARG A 62 11.32 8.18 -11.00
CA ARG A 62 9.99 7.79 -11.46
C ARG A 62 8.93 7.74 -10.36
N VAL A 63 9.34 7.76 -9.09
CA VAL A 63 8.47 7.51 -7.94
C VAL A 63 8.38 8.75 -7.06
N GLU A 64 7.16 9.15 -6.73
CA GLU A 64 6.86 10.19 -5.75
C GLU A 64 6.32 9.54 -4.48
N VAL A 65 6.98 9.75 -3.33
CA VAL A 65 6.46 9.32 -2.02
C VAL A 65 5.65 10.46 -1.41
N ILE A 66 4.43 10.21 -0.95
CA ILE A 66 3.59 11.21 -0.29
C ILE A 66 2.89 10.67 0.95
N TRP A 67 2.56 11.56 1.89
CA TRP A 67 1.65 11.29 2.99
C TRP A 67 0.21 11.58 2.57
N SER A 68 -0.69 10.63 2.78
CA SER A 68 -2.10 10.72 2.43
C SER A 68 -2.97 10.83 3.68
N PRO A 69 -3.67 11.96 3.90
CA PRO A 69 -4.54 12.15 5.06
C PRO A 69 -5.87 11.41 4.92
N ARG A 70 -6.15 10.79 3.76
CA ARG A 70 -7.43 10.13 3.45
C ARG A 70 -7.30 8.63 3.23
N LEU A 71 -6.09 8.12 3.06
CA LEU A 71 -5.85 6.69 2.91
C LEU A 71 -6.14 5.97 4.23
N THR A 72 -7.23 5.20 4.29
CA THR A 72 -7.72 4.53 5.51
C THR A 72 -8.00 3.05 5.30
N LEU A 73 -7.82 2.53 4.08
CA LEU A 73 -8.07 1.13 3.73
C LEU A 73 -6.84 0.24 3.86
N CYS A 74 -5.66 0.84 3.81
CA CYS A 74 -4.34 0.20 3.93
C CYS A 74 -3.32 1.25 4.37
N ALA A 75 -2.20 0.82 4.94
CA ALA A 75 -1.16 1.73 5.41
C ALA A 75 -0.32 2.33 4.27
N GLY A 76 -0.25 1.66 3.12
CA GLY A 76 0.48 2.08 1.94
C GLY A 76 -0.26 1.70 0.66
N ILE A 77 -0.04 2.42 -0.43
CA ILE A 77 -0.47 2.00 -1.77
C ILE A 77 0.49 2.53 -2.85
N CYS A 78 0.80 1.66 -3.81
CA CYS A 78 1.56 1.97 -5.01
C CYS A 78 0.63 2.22 -6.21
N GLU A 79 0.53 3.47 -6.67
CA GLU A 79 -0.33 3.88 -7.79
C GLU A 79 0.46 4.23 -9.04
N LEU A 80 0.06 3.66 -10.18
CA LEU A 80 0.59 4.05 -11.48
C LEU A 80 -0.12 5.29 -12.01
N SER A 81 0.65 6.24 -12.53
CA SER A 81 0.12 7.41 -13.23
C SER A 81 0.54 7.42 -14.71
N LYS A 82 -0.37 7.88 -15.55
CA LYS A 82 -0.15 7.99 -16.99
C LYS A 82 0.28 9.40 -17.32
N ASP A 83 1.24 9.49 -18.24
CA ASP A 83 1.59 10.74 -18.88
C ASP A 83 0.38 11.25 -19.71
N PRO A 84 -0.11 12.48 -19.47
CA PRO A 84 -1.30 13.00 -20.14
C PRO A 84 -1.15 13.13 -21.66
N ALA A 85 0.07 13.34 -22.17
CA ALA A 85 0.32 13.54 -23.60
C ALA A 85 0.43 12.21 -24.35
N THR A 86 1.03 11.20 -23.73
CA THR A 86 1.31 9.90 -24.38
C THR A 86 0.36 8.78 -23.94
N ASN A 87 -0.40 8.99 -22.87
CA ASN A 87 -1.28 8.00 -22.23
C ASN A 87 -0.54 6.70 -21.80
N LYS A 88 0.79 6.77 -21.64
CA LYS A 88 1.64 5.68 -21.18
C LYS A 88 1.92 5.83 -19.69
N PHE A 89 2.05 4.72 -18.98
CA PHE A 89 2.56 4.74 -17.62
C PHE A 89 4.02 5.22 -17.62
N THR A 90 4.31 6.25 -16.83
CA THR A 90 5.65 6.85 -16.76
C THR A 90 6.11 7.13 -15.34
N ARG A 91 5.17 7.23 -14.40
CA ARG A 91 5.43 7.61 -13.00
C ARG A 91 4.59 6.79 -12.03
N ILE A 92 5.07 6.70 -10.80
CA ILE A 92 4.44 6.00 -9.67
C ILE A 92 4.27 6.97 -8.52
N ARG A 93 3.18 6.85 -7.77
CA ARG A 93 2.96 7.53 -6.49
C ARG A 93 2.87 6.46 -5.40
N LEU A 94 3.71 6.56 -4.37
CA LEU A 94 3.57 5.76 -3.15
C LEU A 94 2.88 6.63 -2.11
N GLU A 95 1.63 6.30 -1.77
CA GLU A 95 0.92 6.99 -0.70
C GLU A 95 1.07 6.23 0.60
N LEU A 96 1.54 6.90 1.66
CA LEU A 96 1.57 6.39 3.03
C LEU A 96 0.42 6.99 3.83
N SER A 97 -0.31 6.15 4.57
CA SER A 97 -1.47 6.56 5.35
C SER A 97 -1.04 7.33 6.59
N THR A 98 -1.30 8.64 6.62
CA THR A 98 -1.17 9.40 7.86
C THR A 98 -2.09 8.84 8.97
N PRO A 99 -3.39 8.56 8.71
CA PRO A 99 -4.29 8.06 9.75
C PRO A 99 -3.86 6.73 10.38
N LEU A 100 -3.24 5.82 9.62
CA LEU A 100 -2.85 4.50 10.12
C LEU A 100 -1.44 4.45 10.68
N LEU A 101 -0.53 5.35 10.27
CA LEU A 101 0.89 5.27 10.64
C LEU A 101 1.34 6.30 11.69
N GLN A 102 0.67 7.45 11.81
CA GLN A 102 1.18 8.59 12.61
C GLN A 102 1.35 8.30 14.11
N TYR A 103 0.66 7.29 14.65
CA TYR A 103 0.74 6.90 16.07
C TYR A 103 1.32 5.50 16.27
N ARG A 104 1.89 4.92 15.21
CA ARG A 104 2.46 3.58 15.22
C ARG A 104 3.96 3.64 15.50
N PRO A 105 4.56 2.51 15.96
CA PRO A 105 6.00 2.38 15.97
C PRO A 105 6.59 2.72 14.60
N ARG A 106 7.76 3.36 14.63
CA ARG A 106 8.44 3.81 13.41
C ARG A 106 8.73 2.66 12.42
N SER A 107 8.94 1.45 12.93
CA SER A 107 9.09 0.23 12.14
C SER A 107 7.94 0.01 11.17
N ASP A 108 6.71 0.34 11.55
CA ASP A 108 5.53 0.14 10.70
C ASP A 108 5.58 1.05 9.47
N THR A 109 5.99 2.31 9.64
CA THR A 109 6.21 3.24 8.52
C THR A 109 7.33 2.73 7.62
N ILE A 110 8.43 2.24 8.20
CA ILE A 110 9.59 1.74 7.47
C ILE A 110 9.23 0.51 6.62
N ASN A 111 8.59 -0.49 7.24
CA ASN A 111 8.18 -1.73 6.57
C ASN A 111 7.14 -1.44 5.48
N THR A 112 6.21 -0.51 5.73
CA THR A 112 5.22 -0.08 4.73
C THR A 112 5.91 0.60 3.54
N LEU A 113 6.86 1.51 3.78
CA LEU A 113 7.60 2.17 2.69
C LEU A 113 8.36 1.16 1.81
N LEU A 114 9.05 0.19 2.43
CA LEU A 114 9.77 -0.86 1.69
C LEU A 114 8.82 -1.74 0.89
N HIS A 115 7.68 -2.14 1.48
CA HIS A 115 6.65 -2.92 0.80
C HIS A 115 6.18 -2.23 -0.50
N GLU A 116 5.79 -0.96 -0.41
CA GLU A 116 5.36 -0.20 -1.58
C GLU A 116 6.50 0.06 -2.58
N ALA A 117 7.74 0.23 -2.11
CA ALA A 117 8.91 0.39 -2.97
C ALA A 117 9.25 -0.87 -3.77
N ILE A 118 9.02 -2.07 -3.21
CA ILE A 118 9.17 -3.34 -3.92
C ILE A 118 8.17 -3.41 -5.09
N HIS A 119 6.90 -3.04 -4.86
CA HIS A 119 5.93 -2.95 -5.95
C HIS A 119 6.38 -1.96 -7.04
N ALA A 120 6.88 -0.78 -6.65
CA ALA A 120 7.38 0.22 -7.57
C ALA A 120 8.53 -0.30 -8.44
N TYR A 121 9.48 -1.03 -7.82
CA TYR A 121 10.61 -1.64 -8.51
C TYR A 121 10.15 -2.63 -9.58
N PHE A 122 9.19 -3.49 -9.28
CA PHE A 122 8.66 -4.41 -10.30
C PHE A 122 7.94 -3.67 -11.41
N PHE A 123 7.04 -2.73 -11.09
CA PHE A 123 6.40 -1.94 -12.15
C PHE A 123 7.43 -1.28 -13.09
N ILE A 124 8.55 -0.76 -12.58
CA ILE A 124 9.57 -0.13 -13.42
C ILE A 124 10.35 -1.17 -14.25
N THR A 125 10.73 -2.30 -13.65
CA THR A 125 11.60 -3.30 -14.29
C THR A 125 10.88 -4.28 -15.20
N THR A 126 9.56 -4.48 -15.02
CA THR A 126 8.74 -5.41 -15.80
C THR A 126 7.83 -4.70 -16.79
N SER A 127 8.26 -3.53 -17.27
CA SER A 127 7.55 -2.75 -18.29
C SER A 127 6.11 -2.38 -17.88
N TRP A 128 5.96 -1.91 -16.64
CA TRP A 128 4.69 -1.46 -16.04
C TRP A 128 3.67 -2.59 -15.86
N ARG A 129 4.16 -3.82 -15.72
CA ARG A 129 3.35 -5.03 -15.57
C ARG A 129 3.86 -5.86 -14.40
N HIS A 130 3.61 -5.39 -13.18
CA HIS A 130 3.83 -6.14 -11.95
C HIS A 130 2.86 -7.34 -11.87
N SER A 131 3.36 -8.51 -11.50
CA SER A 131 2.53 -9.72 -11.35
C SER A 131 1.60 -9.59 -10.15
N ARG A 132 0.34 -10.01 -10.34
CA ARG A 132 -0.63 -10.05 -9.24
C ARG A 132 -0.60 -11.34 -8.43
N GLY A 133 0.16 -12.35 -8.86
CA GLY A 133 0.11 -13.69 -8.29
C GLY A 133 -1.26 -14.38 -8.48
N ASP A 134 -1.39 -15.60 -7.99
CA ASP A 134 -2.62 -16.40 -8.08
C ASP A 134 -3.72 -15.90 -7.14
N ASP A 135 -3.35 -15.25 -6.03
CA ASP A 135 -4.26 -14.65 -5.05
C ASP A 135 -4.71 -13.23 -5.45
N GLY A 136 -4.13 -12.69 -6.52
CA GLY A 136 -4.45 -11.36 -7.04
C GLY A 136 -3.90 -10.19 -6.22
N THR A 137 -3.08 -10.46 -5.19
CA THR A 137 -2.63 -9.45 -4.22
C THR A 137 -1.40 -8.67 -4.64
N GLY A 138 -0.64 -9.14 -5.65
CA GLY A 138 0.63 -8.50 -6.03
C GLY A 138 1.86 -9.11 -5.38
N HIS A 139 1.74 -10.22 -4.66
CA HIS A 139 2.82 -10.79 -3.85
C HIS A 139 3.30 -12.16 -4.32
N GLY A 140 3.47 -12.32 -5.63
CA GLY A 140 4.03 -13.54 -6.21
C GLY A 140 5.47 -13.84 -5.76
N VAL A 141 6.05 -14.92 -6.29
CA VAL A 141 7.40 -15.41 -5.92
C VAL A 141 8.47 -14.32 -5.99
N GLY A 142 8.48 -13.50 -7.04
CA GLY A 142 9.44 -12.40 -7.18
C GLY A 142 9.37 -11.39 -6.02
N PHE A 143 8.16 -11.05 -5.57
CA PHE A 143 7.97 -10.16 -4.41
C PHE A 143 8.51 -10.79 -3.13
N GLN A 144 8.12 -12.03 -2.85
CA GLN A 144 8.54 -12.74 -1.64
C GLN A 144 10.07 -12.87 -1.59
N LEU A 145 10.71 -13.25 -2.70
CA LEU A 145 12.17 -13.34 -2.79
C LEU A 145 12.88 -12.02 -2.48
N LEU A 146 12.41 -10.91 -3.06
CA LEU A 146 13.04 -9.61 -2.82
C LEU A 146 12.77 -9.09 -1.40
N ALA A 147 11.55 -9.25 -0.90
CA ALA A 147 11.18 -8.89 0.47
C ALA A 147 12.03 -9.66 1.49
N ASP A 148 12.18 -10.98 1.33
CA ASP A 148 12.99 -11.82 2.22
C ASP A 148 14.48 -11.42 2.18
N ALA A 149 15.03 -11.12 1.00
CA ALA A 149 16.41 -10.66 0.89
C ALA A 149 16.62 -9.32 1.60
N ILE A 150 15.70 -8.37 1.44
CA ILE A 150 15.74 -7.06 2.11
C ILE A 150 15.60 -7.23 3.63
N ASN A 151 14.64 -8.04 4.09
CA ASN A 151 14.43 -8.35 5.51
C ASN A 151 15.69 -8.93 6.15
N ASN A 152 16.31 -9.93 5.51
CA ASN A 152 17.53 -10.57 6.01
C ASN A 152 18.73 -9.62 6.02
N HIS A 153 18.84 -8.72 5.04
CA HIS A 153 19.95 -7.77 4.97
C HIS A 153 19.81 -6.63 5.98
N GLY A 154 18.62 -6.02 6.09
CA GLY A 154 18.40 -4.80 6.87
C GLY A 154 17.72 -4.99 8.22
N ASN A 155 17.40 -6.23 8.59
CA ASN A 155 16.62 -6.57 9.78
C ASN A 155 15.25 -5.88 9.80
N TYR A 156 14.52 -6.03 8.69
CA TYR A 156 13.14 -5.55 8.50
C TYR A 156 12.12 -6.67 8.64
N GLU A 157 10.85 -6.29 8.67
CA GLU A 157 9.71 -7.20 8.77
C GLU A 157 8.66 -6.88 7.68
N VAL A 158 9.11 -6.73 6.44
CA VAL A 158 8.23 -6.57 5.28
C VAL A 158 7.45 -7.88 5.09
N THR A 159 6.13 -7.81 5.10
CA THR A 159 5.25 -8.97 4.86
C THR A 159 4.32 -8.71 3.69
N ILE A 160 3.64 -9.76 3.22
CA ILE A 160 2.63 -9.68 2.15
C ILE A 160 1.25 -9.19 2.65
N TYR A 161 1.08 -9.08 3.97
CA TYR A 161 -0.17 -8.65 4.59
C TYR A 161 0.02 -7.30 5.28
N HIS A 162 -0.93 -6.39 5.09
CA HIS A 162 -1.02 -5.22 5.96
C HIS A 162 -1.58 -5.65 7.32
N THR A 163 -0.87 -5.42 8.42
CA THR A 163 -1.29 -5.85 9.78
C THR A 163 -2.35 -4.96 10.43
N PHE A 164 -2.87 -3.95 9.72
CA PHE A 164 -3.72 -2.87 10.25
C PHE A 164 -5.23 -3.17 10.22
N HIS A 165 -5.64 -4.44 10.36
CA HIS A 165 -7.03 -4.85 10.13
C HIS A 165 -8.01 -4.16 11.10
N GLU A 166 -7.67 -4.10 12.39
CA GLU A 166 -8.50 -3.47 13.43
C GLU A 166 -8.56 -1.96 13.26
N GLU A 167 -7.42 -1.31 12.98
CA GLU A 167 -7.36 0.13 12.75
C GLU A 167 -8.15 0.51 11.49
N VAL A 168 -7.99 -0.24 10.39
CA VAL A 168 -8.79 -0.04 9.17
C VAL A 168 -10.28 -0.18 9.46
N ASP A 169 -10.68 -1.19 10.24
CA ASP A 169 -12.08 -1.36 10.63
C ASP A 169 -12.59 -0.23 11.53
N SER A 170 -11.75 0.33 12.41
CA SER A 170 -12.10 1.49 13.24
C SER A 170 -12.44 2.74 12.40
N TYR A 171 -11.82 2.89 11.24
CA TYR A 171 -12.13 3.98 10.31
C TYR A 171 -13.44 3.75 9.53
N ARG A 172 -14.00 2.54 9.49
CA ARG A 172 -15.24 2.22 8.75
C ARG A 172 -16.51 2.58 9.53
N THR A 173 -16.62 3.86 9.87
CA THR A 173 -17.63 4.42 10.77
C THR A 173 -19.01 4.61 10.14
N HIS A 174 -19.11 4.62 8.81
CA HIS A 174 -20.39 4.68 8.11
C HIS A 174 -20.89 3.26 7.82
N VAL A 175 -22.04 2.92 8.39
CA VAL A 175 -22.63 1.58 8.28
C VAL A 175 -23.98 1.67 7.61
N TRP A 176 -24.20 0.82 6.62
CA TRP A 176 -25.49 0.58 5.97
C TRP A 176 -25.93 -0.86 6.20
N GLN A 177 -27.24 -1.04 6.33
CA GLN A 177 -27.89 -2.33 6.48
C GLN A 177 -28.87 -2.51 5.30
N CYS A 178 -28.69 -3.59 4.54
CA CYS A 178 -29.65 -4.01 3.53
C CYS A 178 -30.93 -4.46 4.22
N ASP A 179 -32.11 -4.15 3.65
CA ASP A 179 -33.42 -4.59 4.14
C ASP A 179 -33.83 -6.01 3.70
N GLY A 180 -33.17 -6.55 2.67
CA GLY A 180 -33.52 -7.80 1.99
C GLY A 180 -32.98 -9.10 2.62
N PRO A 181 -33.10 -10.25 1.93
CA PRO A 181 -32.78 -11.57 2.47
C PRO A 181 -31.30 -11.75 2.87
N CYS A 182 -30.38 -10.97 2.29
CA CYS A 182 -28.96 -11.05 2.61
C CYS A 182 -28.62 -10.68 4.07
N LYS A 183 -29.55 -10.07 4.84
CA LYS A 183 -29.42 -9.81 6.28
C LYS A 183 -29.02 -11.04 7.10
N THR A 184 -29.47 -12.21 6.67
CA THR A 184 -29.25 -13.49 7.39
C THR A 184 -28.15 -14.33 6.73
N GLN A 185 -27.57 -13.84 5.63
CA GLN A 185 -26.63 -14.60 4.82
C GLN A 185 -25.18 -14.23 5.16
N PRO A 186 -24.33 -15.22 5.47
CA PRO A 186 -22.91 -14.97 5.62
C PRO A 186 -22.28 -14.58 4.27
N PRO A 187 -21.12 -13.90 4.27
CA PRO A 187 -20.38 -13.47 5.46
C PRO A 187 -20.79 -12.08 5.97
N PHE A 188 -21.56 -11.31 5.19
CA PHE A 188 -21.77 -9.88 5.45
C PHE A 188 -23.05 -9.57 6.24
N PHE A 189 -24.01 -10.49 6.30
CA PHE A 189 -25.28 -10.30 7.03
C PHE A 189 -25.99 -8.99 6.65
N GLY A 190 -25.95 -8.65 5.36
CA GLY A 190 -26.51 -7.44 4.79
C GLY A 190 -25.84 -6.14 5.23
N GLN A 191 -24.67 -6.17 5.88
CA GLN A 191 -23.94 -4.97 6.28
C GLN A 191 -22.93 -4.54 5.24
N VAL A 192 -22.84 -3.22 5.06
CA VAL A 192 -21.74 -2.57 4.36
C VAL A 192 -21.17 -1.49 5.27
N LYS A 193 -19.88 -1.59 5.59
CA LYS A 193 -19.15 -0.61 6.40
C LYS A 193 -18.14 0.13 5.52
N ARG A 194 -18.07 1.46 5.61
CA ARG A 194 -17.16 2.31 4.82
C ARG A 194 -16.58 3.43 5.66
N SER A 195 -15.39 3.89 5.29
CA SER A 195 -14.75 5.06 5.90
C SER A 195 -15.28 6.39 5.36
N MET A 196 -15.96 6.38 4.22
CA MET A 196 -16.59 7.56 3.62
C MET A 196 -18.11 7.43 3.61
N ASN A 197 -18.82 8.55 3.71
CA ASN A 197 -20.27 8.63 3.57
C ASN A 197 -20.72 8.43 2.11
N ARG A 198 -20.49 7.23 1.58
CA ARG A 198 -20.88 6.81 0.23
C ARG A 198 -21.83 5.64 0.36
N ALA A 199 -23.12 5.83 0.07
CA ALA A 199 -24.09 4.75 0.10
C ALA A 199 -23.72 3.62 -0.91
N PRO A 200 -24.04 2.35 -0.60
CA PRO A 200 -23.98 1.29 -1.59
C PRO A 200 -24.80 1.61 -2.84
N GLY A 201 -24.26 1.31 -4.02
CA GLY A 201 -24.97 1.62 -5.27
C GLY A 201 -24.25 1.12 -6.51
N LYS A 202 -24.75 1.54 -7.69
CA LYS A 202 -24.32 1.06 -9.02
C LYS A 202 -22.81 1.16 -9.30
N GLY A 203 -22.09 2.01 -8.59
CA GLY A 203 -20.63 2.13 -8.70
C GLY A 203 -19.85 1.00 -8.04
N ASP A 204 -20.51 0.15 -7.24
CA ASP A 204 -19.87 -1.01 -6.61
C ASP A 204 -19.91 -2.23 -7.54
N ASN A 205 -18.76 -2.90 -7.70
CA ASN A 205 -18.60 -4.05 -8.60
C ASN A 205 -19.56 -5.22 -8.29
N TRP A 206 -19.98 -5.36 -7.04
CA TRP A 206 -20.92 -6.38 -6.57
C TRP A 206 -22.39 -5.96 -6.67
N TRP A 207 -22.69 -4.70 -7.01
CA TRP A 207 -24.06 -4.16 -6.95
C TRP A 207 -25.03 -4.89 -7.86
N ALA A 208 -24.63 -5.18 -9.10
CA ALA A 208 -25.49 -5.88 -10.06
C ALA A 208 -25.89 -7.27 -9.55
N LYS A 209 -24.95 -8.01 -8.95
CA LYS A 209 -25.19 -9.30 -8.32
C LYS A 209 -26.15 -9.17 -7.14
N HIS A 210 -25.92 -8.18 -6.26
CA HIS A 210 -26.81 -7.93 -5.13
C HIS A 210 -28.24 -7.62 -5.57
N VAL A 211 -28.43 -6.80 -6.61
CA VAL A 211 -29.77 -6.51 -7.15
C VAL A 211 -30.44 -7.79 -7.66
N ALA A 212 -29.71 -8.66 -8.36
CA ALA A 212 -30.26 -9.89 -8.92
C ALA A 212 -30.60 -10.95 -7.85
N GLU A 213 -29.76 -11.11 -6.84
CA GLU A 213 -29.86 -12.20 -5.85
C GLU A 213 -30.60 -11.82 -4.57
N CYS A 214 -30.57 -10.53 -4.20
CA CYS A 214 -31.19 -10.02 -2.98
C CYS A 214 -32.32 -9.04 -3.27
N GLY A 215 -32.06 -8.04 -4.11
CA GLY A 215 -33.04 -7.00 -4.48
C GLY A 215 -33.39 -5.99 -3.37
N GLY A 216 -32.79 -6.11 -2.18
CA GLY A 216 -33.01 -5.20 -1.07
C GLY A 216 -32.39 -3.82 -1.24
N THR A 217 -32.80 -2.90 -0.38
CA THR A 217 -32.33 -1.51 -0.29
C THR A 217 -31.44 -1.34 0.94
N TYR A 218 -30.36 -0.56 0.80
CA TYR A 218 -29.47 -0.23 1.92
C TYR A 218 -29.90 1.08 2.60
N THR A 219 -30.12 1.02 3.91
CA THR A 219 -30.37 2.19 4.76
C THR A 219 -29.19 2.42 5.69
N LYS A 220 -28.83 3.69 5.93
CA LYS A 220 -27.75 4.04 6.84
C LYS A 220 -28.19 3.80 8.29
N VAL A 221 -27.37 3.10 9.07
CA VAL A 221 -27.67 2.71 10.46
C VAL A 221 -26.66 3.24 11.48
N SER A 222 -25.48 3.68 11.02
CA SER A 222 -24.47 4.33 11.87
C SER A 222 -23.66 5.34 11.07
N GLU A 223 -23.29 6.45 11.71
CA GLU A 223 -22.33 7.42 11.21
C GLU A 223 -21.59 8.09 12.38
N PRO A 224 -20.36 8.59 12.16
CA PRO A 224 -19.64 9.32 13.20
C PRO A 224 -20.33 10.65 13.51
N GLU A 225 -20.23 11.08 14.78
CA GLU A 225 -20.75 12.39 15.21
C GLU A 225 -20.08 13.52 14.41
N LEU A 226 -20.87 14.52 14.03
CA LEU A 226 -20.38 15.71 13.34
C LEU A 226 -19.41 16.46 14.27
N THR A 227 -18.12 16.45 13.96
CA THR A 227 -17.17 17.36 14.60
C THR A 227 -17.39 18.77 14.06
N LYS A 228 -17.25 19.78 14.94
CA LYS A 228 -17.55 21.21 14.68
C LYS A 228 -16.78 21.85 13.51
N SER A 229 -15.89 21.13 12.82
CA SER A 229 -15.16 21.64 11.66
C SER A 229 -15.88 21.45 10.32
N ASN A 230 -16.93 20.62 10.24
CA ASN A 230 -17.71 20.42 9.01
C ASN A 230 -18.96 21.33 8.91
N SER A 231 -19.14 22.25 9.86
CA SER A 231 -20.19 23.27 9.81
C SER A 231 -19.65 24.56 9.17
N LYS A 232 -19.29 24.52 7.89
CA LYS A 232 -19.31 25.72 7.04
C LYS A 232 -19.90 25.36 5.69
N THR A 233 -21.12 25.88 5.52
CA THR A 233 -21.89 26.19 4.30
C THR A 233 -21.14 26.13 2.99
#